data_AF-A0AA41X4F9-F1
#
_entry.id   AF-A0AA41X4F9-F1
#
_cell.length_a   1.000
_cell.length_b   1.000
_cell.length_c   1.000
_cell.angle_alpha   90.00
_cell.angle_beta   90.00
_cell.angle_gamma   90.00
#
_symmetry.space_group_name_H-M   'P 1'
#
loop_
_entity.id
_entity.type
_entity.pdbx_description
1 polymer ?
#
loop_
_entity_poly.entity_id
_entity_poly.type
_entity_poly.pdbx_seq_one_letter_code
_entity_poly.pdbx_strand_id
1 'polypeptide(L)'
;MKSVNTNTLIILAFLLLAGFFIVSKLTFLTPALAFVVGVVLTFIVCQLDLPTKSTNANTNPSSPAELTTLYIGNLPYRSKEASIKLHFEQYGYVDSVRLLKDRRTGKPKGFGFVEVASDAANKMIKKLNDTTFEERTLKVRLAKEKVED
;
A
#
# COMPACT_ATOMS: atom_id res chain seq x y z
N MET A 1 -23.93 3.14 -30.80
CA MET A 1 -24.75 2.33 -29.86
C MET A 1 -24.50 0.86 -30.21
N LYS A 2 -23.88 0.09 -29.30
CA LYS A 2 -23.62 -1.34 -29.57
C LYS A 2 -24.92 -2.10 -29.37
N SER A 3 -25.47 -2.67 -30.43
CA SER A 3 -26.65 -3.54 -30.39
C SER A 3 -26.38 -4.70 -29.43
N VAL A 4 -27.27 -4.89 -28.46
CA VAL A 4 -27.14 -5.93 -27.43
C VAL A 4 -27.65 -7.23 -28.03
N ASN A 5 -26.82 -8.28 -28.02
CA ASN A 5 -27.14 -9.56 -28.66
C ASN A 5 -28.19 -10.33 -27.86
N THR A 6 -29.14 -10.98 -28.53
CA THR A 6 -30.22 -11.77 -27.91
C THR A 6 -29.68 -12.84 -26.95
N ASN A 7 -28.55 -13.46 -27.27
CA ASN A 7 -27.88 -14.43 -26.40
C ASN A 7 -27.38 -13.80 -25.09
N THR A 8 -26.89 -12.55 -25.14
CA THR A 8 -26.46 -11.81 -23.96
C THR A 8 -27.65 -11.49 -23.05
N LEU A 9 -28.81 -11.15 -23.63
CA LEU A 9 -30.04 -10.92 -22.87
C LEU A 9 -30.54 -12.20 -22.17
N ILE A 10 -30.47 -13.34 -22.85
CA ILE A 10 -30.88 -14.63 -22.27
C ILE A 10 -29.95 -15.04 -21.12
N ILE A 11 -28.63 -14.87 -21.28
CA ILE A 11 -27.66 -15.15 -20.22
C ILE A 11 -27.89 -14.25 -19.00
N LEU A 12 -28.15 -12.96 -19.23
CA LEU A 12 -28.44 -12.01 -18.14
C LEU A 12 -29.72 -12.41 -17.38
N ALA A 13 -30.76 -12.81 -18.10
CA ALA A 13 -32.02 -13.24 -17.51
C ALA A 13 -31.86 -14.51 -16.65
N PHE A 14 -31.11 -15.50 -17.13
CA PHE A 14 -30.81 -16.71 -16.36
C PHE A 14 -29.97 -16.42 -15.11
N LEU A 15 -28.99 -15.52 -15.21
CA LEU A 15 -28.13 -15.13 -14.09
C LEU A 15 -28.92 -14.36 -13.02
N LEU A 16 -29.85 -13.50 -13.43
CA LEU A 16 -30.77 -12.80 -12.53
C LEU A 16 -31.77 -13.76 -11.87
N LEU A 17 -32.33 -14.73 -12.60
CA LEU A 17 -33.24 -15.74 -12.04
C LEU A 17 -32.53 -16.66 -11.03
N ALA A 18 -31.32 -17.13 -11.37
CA ALA A 18 -30.51 -17.96 -10.48
C ALA A 18 -30.12 -17.20 -9.21
N GLY A 19 -29.71 -15.93 -9.35
CA GLY A 19 -29.42 -15.05 -8.21
C GLY A 19 -30.64 -14.83 -7.31
N PHE A 20 -31.82 -14.60 -7.88
CA PHE A 20 -33.06 -14.46 -7.12
C PHE A 20 -33.46 -15.75 -6.39
N PHE A 21 -33.27 -16.92 -7.01
CA PHE A 21 -33.56 -18.20 -6.37
C PHE A 21 -32.58 -18.51 -5.22
N ILE A 22 -31.30 -18.16 -5.37
CA ILE A 22 -30.30 -18.28 -4.30
C ILE A 22 -30.63 -17.35 -3.14
N VAL A 23 -30.90 -16.06 -3.41
CA VAL A 23 -31.29 -15.08 -2.38
C VAL A 23 -32.60 -15.46 -1.71
N SER A 24 -33.59 -15.94 -2.47
CA SER A 24 -34.90 -16.35 -1.94
C SER A 24 -34.85 -17.64 -1.13
N LYS A 25 -33.82 -18.49 -1.31
CA LYS A 25 -33.54 -19.65 -0.45
C LYS A 25 -32.63 -19.33 0.72
N LEU A 26 -31.96 -18.17 0.72
CA LEU A 26 -31.05 -17.71 1.77
C LEU A 26 -31.77 -16.97 2.91
N THR A 27 -33.06 -16.63 2.75
CA THR A 27 -33.89 -16.01 3.80
C THR A 27 -34.31 -16.96 4.93
N PHE A 28 -33.95 -18.24 4.86
CA PHE A 28 -34.17 -19.23 5.91
C PHE A 28 -33.08 -19.26 7.00
N LEU A 29 -32.10 -18.35 6.94
CA LEU A 29 -31.17 -18.15 8.05
C LEU A 29 -31.80 -17.17 9.03
N THR A 30 -32.11 -17.67 10.23
CA THR A 30 -32.46 -16.82 11.36
C THR A 30 -31.43 -15.69 11.51
N PRO A 31 -31.83 -14.48 11.92
CA PRO A 31 -30.89 -13.37 12.11
C PRO A 31 -29.76 -13.73 13.09
N ALA A 32 -30.00 -14.69 14.00
CA ALA A 32 -28.99 -15.28 14.87
C ALA A 32 -27.91 -16.07 14.10
N LEU A 33 -28.29 -16.91 13.12
CA LEU A 33 -27.31 -17.66 12.31
C LEU A 33 -26.53 -16.73 11.39
N ALA A 34 -27.15 -15.68 10.85
CA ALA A 34 -26.43 -14.66 10.07
C ALA A 34 -25.38 -13.93 10.93
N PHE A 35 -25.68 -13.65 12.20
CA PHE A 35 -24.72 -13.07 13.14
C PHE A 35 -23.57 -14.02 13.45
N VAL A 36 -23.87 -15.30 13.69
CA VAL A 36 -22.84 -16.32 13.97
C VAL A 36 -21.96 -16.56 12.75
N VAL A 37 -22.54 -16.70 11.56
CA VAL A 37 -21.77 -16.83 10.31
C VAL A 37 -20.97 -15.57 10.06
N GLY A 38 -21.51 -14.38 10.31
CA GLY A 38 -20.80 -13.11 10.21
C GLY A 38 -19.59 -13.02 11.16
N VAL A 39 -19.76 -13.39 12.43
CA VAL A 39 -18.68 -13.42 13.43
C VAL A 39 -17.63 -14.47 13.08
N VAL A 40 -18.05 -15.67 12.66
CA VAL A 40 -17.15 -16.76 12.25
C VAL A 40 -16.39 -16.38 10.98
N LEU A 41 -17.04 -15.75 10.00
CA LEU A 41 -16.38 -15.28 8.79
C LEU A 41 -15.39 -14.15 9.10
N THR A 42 -15.75 -13.23 10.00
CA THR A 42 -14.84 -12.15 10.45
C THR A 42 -13.66 -12.72 11.24
N PHE A 43 -13.89 -13.76 12.05
CA PHE A 43 -12.85 -14.44 12.82
C PHE A 43 -11.93 -15.27 11.91
N ILE A 44 -12.49 -15.97 10.91
CA ILE A 44 -11.73 -16.68 9.88
C ILE A 44 -10.94 -15.69 9.01
N VAL A 45 -11.51 -14.54 8.63
CA VAL A 45 -10.78 -13.47 7.92
C VAL A 45 -9.67 -12.88 8.80
N CYS A 46 -9.83 -12.87 10.13
CA CYS A 46 -8.78 -12.46 11.06
C CYS A 46 -7.68 -13.53 11.22
N GLN A 47 -8.03 -14.81 11.12
CA GLN A 47 -7.09 -15.95 11.13
C GLN A 47 -6.49 -16.27 9.74
N LEU A 48 -7.03 -15.67 8.68
CA LEU A 48 -6.52 -15.74 7.32
C LEU A 48 -5.76 -14.45 7.04
N ASP A 49 -4.60 -14.34 7.68
CA ASP A 49 -3.51 -13.39 7.43
C ASP A 49 -3.89 -12.15 6.57
N LEU A 50 -4.47 -11.12 7.21
CA LEU A 50 -4.03 -9.78 6.83
C LEU A 50 -2.57 -9.67 7.27
N PRO A 51 -1.66 -9.15 6.43
CA PRO A 51 -0.25 -9.05 6.77
C PRO A 51 -0.09 -8.13 7.99
N THR A 52 -0.03 -8.74 9.17
CA THR A 52 0.67 -8.16 10.30
C THR A 52 2.13 -8.13 9.86
N LYS A 53 2.63 -6.93 9.53
CA LYS A 53 4.07 -6.72 9.35
C LYS A 53 4.74 -6.89 10.72
N SER A 54 4.88 -8.15 11.14
CA SER A 54 5.83 -8.57 12.15
C SER A 54 7.19 -8.07 11.70
N THR A 55 7.73 -7.13 12.47
CA THR A 55 9.08 -6.65 12.29
C THR A 55 10.00 -7.78 12.75
N ASN A 56 10.44 -8.61 11.81
CA ASN A 56 11.56 -9.51 12.01
C ASN A 56 12.68 -9.07 11.07
N ALA A 57 13.64 -8.37 11.64
CA ALA A 57 14.88 -7.97 11.00
C ALA A 57 15.76 -9.21 10.83
N ASN A 58 15.66 -9.89 9.69
CA ASN A 58 16.76 -10.68 9.14
C ASN A 58 16.48 -11.03 7.67
N THR A 59 16.88 -10.14 6.77
CA THR A 59 16.97 -10.46 5.34
C THR A 59 18.43 -10.35 4.94
N ASN A 60 19.10 -11.50 4.92
CA ASN A 60 20.21 -11.72 4.00
C ASN A 60 19.58 -11.69 2.59
N PRO A 61 19.85 -10.68 1.75
CA PRO A 61 19.25 -10.60 0.42
C PRO A 61 20.04 -11.50 -0.53
N SER A 62 19.61 -12.73 -0.71
CA SER A 62 20.14 -13.64 -1.74
C SER A 62 19.51 -13.37 -3.11
N SER A 63 19.51 -12.10 -3.54
CA SER A 63 19.36 -11.66 -4.92
C SER A 63 19.75 -10.19 -4.98
N PRO A 64 20.73 -9.76 -5.79
CA PRO A 64 21.09 -8.37 -5.95
C PRO A 64 20.01 -7.69 -6.80
N ALA A 65 18.85 -7.44 -6.19
CA ALA A 65 17.96 -6.42 -6.71
C ALA A 65 18.71 -5.11 -6.54
N GLU A 66 19.22 -4.54 -7.63
CA GLU A 66 19.88 -3.24 -7.64
C GLU A 66 18.99 -2.22 -6.91
N LEU A 67 19.38 -1.81 -5.70
CA LEU A 67 18.67 -0.81 -4.90
C LEU A 67 19.28 0.57 -5.14
N THR A 68 18.41 1.57 -5.23
CA THR A 68 18.80 2.98 -5.34
C THR A 68 18.24 3.75 -4.16
N THR A 69 19.07 4.61 -3.56
CA THR A 69 18.62 5.51 -2.51
C THR A 69 18.10 6.83 -3.08
N LEU A 70 16.92 7.23 -2.61
CA LEU A 70 16.30 8.52 -2.89
C LEU A 70 16.39 9.43 -1.66
N TYR A 71 16.71 10.70 -1.90
CA TYR A 71 16.59 11.77 -0.92
C TYR A 71 15.18 12.37 -0.95
N ILE A 72 14.59 12.55 0.23
CA ILE A 72 13.30 13.22 0.42
C ILE A 72 13.50 14.42 1.34
N GLY A 73 13.19 15.61 0.85
CA GLY A 73 13.27 16.86 1.58
C GLY A 73 11.92 17.56 1.75
N ASN A 74 11.93 18.57 2.62
CA ASN A 74 10.76 19.39 2.97
C ASN A 74 9.60 18.60 3.61
N LEU A 75 9.94 17.49 4.28
CA LEU A 75 8.97 16.68 5.01
C LEU A 75 8.40 17.45 6.21
N PRO A 76 7.10 17.30 6.50
CA PRO A 76 6.52 17.78 7.75
C PRO A 76 7.21 17.15 8.96
N TYR A 77 7.40 17.93 10.02
CA TYR A 77 8.01 17.43 11.26
C TYR A 77 7.17 16.36 11.95
N ARG A 78 5.86 16.28 11.66
CA ARG A 78 4.97 15.25 12.19
C ARG A 78 5.03 13.92 11.43
N SER A 79 5.65 13.89 10.25
CA SER A 79 5.64 12.73 9.37
C SER A 79 6.47 11.58 9.94
N LYS A 80 5.89 10.38 9.89
CA LYS A 80 6.52 9.15 10.36
C LYS A 80 7.05 8.35 9.18
N GLU A 81 8.07 7.53 9.44
CA GLU A 81 8.65 6.60 8.46
C GLU A 81 7.58 5.71 7.82
N ALA A 82 6.64 5.20 8.62
CA ALA A 82 5.54 4.38 8.14
C ALA A 82 4.64 5.10 7.10
N SER A 83 4.27 6.36 7.37
CA SER A 83 3.42 7.15 6.45
C SER A 83 4.12 7.41 5.12
N ILE A 84 5.44 7.68 5.17
CA ILE A 84 6.25 7.93 3.97
C ILE A 84 6.43 6.62 3.20
N LYS A 85 6.72 5.51 3.88
CA LYS A 85 6.81 4.18 3.24
C LYS A 85 5.54 3.87 2.47
N LEU A 86 4.38 3.99 3.12
CA LEU A 86 3.09 3.72 2.52
C LEU A 86 2.80 4.63 1.32
N HIS A 87 3.21 5.90 1.38
CA HIS A 87 3.03 6.84 0.27
C HIS A 87 3.91 6.48 -0.93
N PHE A 88 5.15 6.06 -0.70
CA PHE A 88 6.10 5.67 -1.74
C PHE A 88 5.79 4.28 -2.32
N GLU A 89 5.27 3.35 -1.52
CA GLU A 89 4.87 1.99 -1.93
C GLU A 89 3.79 1.97 -3.02
N GLN A 90 3.01 3.04 -3.16
CA GLN A 90 2.02 3.19 -4.24
C GLN A 90 2.66 3.28 -5.63
N TYR A 91 3.93 3.62 -5.71
CA TYR A 91 4.64 3.88 -6.97
C TYR A 91 5.66 2.78 -7.32
N GLY A 92 6.06 1.96 -6.34
CA GLY A 92 6.95 0.82 -6.48
C GLY A 92 7.43 0.25 -5.15
N TYR A 93 8.31 -0.76 -5.17
CA TYR A 93 8.82 -1.41 -3.98
C TYR A 93 9.76 -0.50 -3.17
N VAL A 94 9.52 -0.43 -1.86
CA VAL A 94 10.35 0.29 -0.89
C VAL A 94 10.93 -0.71 0.10
N ASP A 95 12.25 -0.80 0.11
CA ASP A 95 13.00 -1.65 1.03
C ASP A 95 13.02 -1.01 2.43
N SER A 96 13.68 0.13 2.54
CA SER A 96 13.93 0.81 3.81
C SER A 96 13.61 2.31 3.74
N VAL A 97 13.20 2.89 4.87
CA VAL A 97 12.96 4.34 5.03
C VAL A 97 13.69 4.80 6.28
N ARG A 98 14.50 5.85 6.15
CA ARG A 98 15.28 6.41 7.25
C ARG A 98 15.08 7.92 7.35
N LEU A 99 14.44 8.38 8.42
CA LEU A 99 14.30 9.81 8.69
C LEU A 99 15.42 10.34 9.58
N LEU A 100 16.01 11.47 9.21
CA LEU A 100 17.07 12.06 10.01
C LEU A 100 16.48 12.96 11.09
N LYS A 101 16.99 12.76 12.30
CA LYS A 101 16.69 13.56 13.48
C LYS A 101 17.96 14.23 13.96
N ASP A 102 17.82 15.41 14.54
CA ASP A 102 18.92 16.09 15.22
C ASP A 102 19.34 15.27 16.44
N ARG A 103 20.61 14.87 16.51
CA ARG A 103 21.15 14.05 17.61
C ARG A 103 21.17 14.78 18.95
N ARG A 104 21.21 16.12 18.95
CA ARG A 104 21.24 16.92 20.18
C ARG A 104 19.83 17.20 20.72
N THR A 105 18.88 17.48 19.85
CA THR A 105 17.51 17.89 20.25
C THR A 105 16.46 16.79 20.08
N GLY A 106 16.78 15.69 19.38
CA GLY A 106 15.85 14.63 19.02
C GLY A 106 14.79 15.03 17.99
N LYS A 107 14.80 16.28 17.53
CA LYS A 107 13.78 16.82 16.62
C LYS A 107 14.01 16.33 15.19
N PRO A 108 12.95 16.02 14.43
CA PRO A 108 13.08 15.63 13.03
C PRO A 108 13.61 16.81 12.21
N LYS A 109 14.57 16.52 11.32
CA LYS A 109 15.18 17.57 10.48
C LYS A 109 14.34 17.93 9.25
N GLY A 110 13.22 17.25 9.02
CA GLY A 110 12.35 17.47 7.86
C GLY A 110 12.91 16.90 6.55
N PHE A 111 13.81 15.92 6.64
CA PHE A 111 14.33 15.19 5.48
C PHE A 111 14.73 13.76 5.85
N GLY A 112 14.87 12.91 4.85
CA GLY A 112 15.27 11.52 5.02
C GLY A 112 15.68 10.87 3.71
N PHE A 113 15.92 9.56 3.81
CA PHE A 113 16.36 8.72 2.71
C PHE A 113 15.45 7.51 2.61
N VAL A 114 15.18 7.08 1.38
CA VAL A 114 14.36 5.90 1.09
C VAL A 114 15.06 5.04 0.07
N GLU A 115 15.16 3.76 0.38
CA GLU A 115 15.78 2.77 -0.46
C GLU A 115 14.71 2.03 -1.26
N VAL A 116 14.85 2.07 -2.58
CA VAL A 116 13.84 1.56 -3.52
C VAL A 116 14.51 0.74 -4.61
N ALA A 117 13.73 -0.09 -5.29
CA ALA A 117 14.24 -0.76 -6.49
C ALA A 117 14.68 0.27 -7.55
N SER A 118 15.85 0.08 -8.16
CA SER A 118 16.44 1.02 -9.13
C SER A 118 15.52 1.32 -10.32
N ASP A 119 14.73 0.34 -10.76
CA ASP A 119 13.72 0.51 -11.81
C ASP A 119 12.62 1.52 -11.40
N ALA A 120 12.19 1.47 -10.14
CA ALA A 120 11.14 2.33 -9.62
C ALA A 120 11.64 3.75 -9.26
N ALA A 121 12.94 3.93 -9.01
CA ALA A 121 13.54 5.17 -8.53
C ALA A 121 13.21 6.37 -9.41
N ASN A 122 13.47 6.26 -10.72
CA ASN A 122 13.21 7.34 -11.69
C ASN A 122 11.72 7.69 -11.80
N LYS A 123 10.85 6.68 -11.73
CA LYS A 123 9.39 6.85 -11.77
C LYS A 123 8.90 7.59 -10.53
N MET A 124 9.39 7.20 -9.35
CA MET A 124 9.06 7.84 -8.08
C MET A 124 9.50 9.30 -8.07
N ILE A 125 10.74 9.61 -8.48
CA ILE A 125 11.24 10.99 -8.56
C ILE A 125 10.30 11.83 -9.44
N LYS A 126 9.94 11.36 -10.64
CA LYS A 126 9.08 12.13 -11.55
C LYS A 126 7.65 12.33 -11.03
N LYS A 127 7.12 11.40 -10.23
CA LYS A 127 5.74 11.43 -9.74
C LYS A 127 5.59 12.12 -8.38
N LEU A 128 6.60 12.05 -7.52
CA LEU A 128 6.56 12.53 -6.14
C LEU A 128 7.35 13.83 -5.94
N ASN A 129 8.24 14.20 -6.86
CA ASN A 129 8.90 15.49 -6.77
C ASN A 129 7.87 16.61 -7.02
N ASP A 130 7.88 17.61 -6.14
CA ASP A 130 6.98 18.76 -6.14
C ASP A 130 5.49 18.44 -5.89
N THR A 131 5.19 17.27 -5.31
CA THR A 131 3.82 16.95 -4.85
C THR A 131 3.54 17.45 -3.44
N THR A 132 2.28 17.76 -3.15
CA THR A 132 1.85 18.16 -1.81
C THR A 132 1.63 16.93 -0.93
N PHE A 133 2.34 16.88 0.20
CA PHE A 133 2.19 15.89 1.25
C PHE A 133 1.99 16.61 2.59
N GLU A 134 0.83 16.38 3.23
CA GLU A 134 0.50 16.96 4.54
C GLU A 134 0.77 18.48 4.63
N GLU A 135 0.29 19.23 3.63
CA GLU A 135 0.43 20.71 3.50
C GLU A 135 1.83 21.20 3.13
N ARG A 136 2.78 20.31 2.79
CA ARG A 136 4.12 20.69 2.34
C ARG A 136 4.47 20.07 0.99
N THR A 137 5.18 20.81 0.16
CA THR A 137 5.65 20.30 -1.13
C THR A 137 6.89 19.43 -0.94
N LEU A 138 6.82 18.15 -1.28
CA LEU A 138 7.95 17.24 -1.18
C LEU A 138 9.00 17.53 -2.25
N LYS A 139 10.27 17.38 -1.87
CA LYS A 139 11.40 17.43 -2.81
C LYS A 139 12.06 16.07 -2.87
N VAL A 140 11.93 15.37 -3.99
CA VAL A 140 12.46 14.02 -4.17
C VAL A 140 13.58 14.03 -5.20
N ARG A 141 14.75 13.51 -4.83
CA ARG A 141 15.94 13.48 -5.70
C ARG A 141 16.70 12.18 -5.53
N LEU A 142 17.57 11.85 -6.48
CA LEU A 142 18.57 10.81 -6.28
C LEU A 142 19.46 11.19 -5.09
N ALA A 143 19.66 10.28 -4.14
CA ALA A 143 20.58 10.54 -3.05
C ALA A 143 22.02 10.54 -3.60
N LYS A 144 22.84 11.47 -3.12
CA LYS A 144 24.28 11.35 -3.30
C LYS A 144 24.75 10.32 -2.28
N GLU A 145 25.36 9.25 -2.76
CA GLU A 145 26.06 8.30 -1.89
C GLU A 145 27.04 9.10 -1.04
N LYS A 146 26.97 8.90 0.28
CA LYS A 146 27.95 9.51 1.18
C LYS A 146 29.21 8.66 1.01
N VAL A 147 30.12 9.10 0.16
CA VAL A 147 31.49 8.56 0.12
C VAL A 147 32.04 8.73 1.53
N GLU A 148 32.26 7.61 2.21
CA GLU A 148 32.97 7.60 3.49
C GLU A 148 34.46 7.51 3.15
N ASP A 149 35.15 8.65 3.25
CA ASP A 149 36.61 8.73 3.22
C ASP A 149 37.22 8.34 4.58
#